data_AF-A0A527JLD3-F1
#
_entry.id   AF-A0A527JLD3-F1
#
_cell.length_a   1.000
_cell.length_b   1.000
_cell.length_c   1.000
_cell.angle_alpha   90.00
_cell.angle_beta   90.00
_cell.angle_gamma   90.00
#
_symmetry.space_group_name_H-M   'P 1'
#
loop_
_entity.id
_entity.type
_entity.pdbx_description
1 polymer ?
#
loop_
_entity_poly.entity_id
_entity_poly.type
_entity_poly.pdbx_seq_one_letter_code
_entity_poly.pdbx_strand_id
1 'polypeptide(L)'
;MIVDKANAALDSVYGADTPEALEEAYAAWAATYDSETASLGYLLPFLITAWVARHVPAGEGPLLDAGCGTGLSGPSLKALGYGDIAGLDLSDDMLKIAGSRNAYGELKQAMLGGLLPWPDGHFRAFFSTGVFTISHAPASGLHELVRITKKGGHAIFTVRDQVFENGGFQAVFDELEGARKWRLVEQSPWFRCYAIAEPEALVKTFVFEVL
;
A
#
# COMPACT_ATOMS: atom_id res chain seq x y z
N MET A 1 -8.73 1.71 17.22
CA MET A 1 -9.22 0.35 17.57
C MET A 1 -8.59 -0.73 16.69
N ILE A 2 -8.33 -0.48 15.41
CA ILE A 2 -7.47 -1.33 14.55
C ILE A 2 -6.00 -1.06 14.79
N VAL A 3 -5.58 0.19 15.01
CA VAL A 3 -4.21 0.49 15.43
C VAL A 3 -3.94 -0.15 16.79
N ASP A 4 -4.88 -0.09 17.73
CA ASP A 4 -4.72 -0.70 19.06
C ASP A 4 -4.74 -2.24 19.05
N LYS A 5 -5.50 -2.87 18.13
CA LYS A 5 -5.52 -4.33 17.98
C LYS A 5 -4.41 -4.86 17.07
N ALA A 6 -4.03 -4.14 16.02
CA ALA A 6 -2.83 -4.42 15.26
C ALA A 6 -1.61 -4.23 16.15
N ASN A 7 -1.59 -3.22 17.03
CA ASN A 7 -0.60 -3.07 18.09
C ASN A 7 -0.69 -4.20 19.11
N ALA A 8 -1.87 -4.65 19.57
CA ALA A 8 -1.99 -5.79 20.49
C ALA A 8 -1.60 -7.14 19.85
N ALA A 9 -1.83 -7.31 18.55
CA ALA A 9 -1.40 -8.47 17.78
C ALA A 9 0.10 -8.40 17.48
N LEU A 10 0.62 -7.21 17.17
CA LEU A 10 2.06 -6.93 17.12
C LEU A 10 2.70 -7.16 18.49
N ASP A 11 2.06 -6.81 19.60
CA ASP A 11 2.52 -7.05 20.96
C ASP A 11 2.51 -8.56 21.28
N SER A 12 1.50 -9.30 20.80
CA SER A 12 1.45 -10.78 20.88
C SER A 12 2.54 -11.44 20.04
N VAL A 13 2.89 -10.84 18.91
CA VAL A 13 3.98 -11.23 18.01
C VAL A 13 5.33 -10.92 18.66
N TYR A 14 5.51 -9.72 19.22
CA TYR A 14 6.73 -9.30 19.92
C TYR A 14 6.89 -9.97 21.30
N GLY A 15 5.83 -10.60 21.82
CA GLY A 15 5.84 -11.42 23.03
C GLY A 15 6.02 -12.93 22.79
N ALA A 16 6.23 -13.37 21.54
CA ALA A 16 6.48 -14.77 21.23
C ALA A 16 7.94 -15.15 21.57
N ASP A 17 8.13 -16.15 22.43
CA ASP A 17 9.45 -16.57 22.90
C ASP A 17 10.19 -17.50 21.92
N THR A 18 9.52 -17.99 20.86
CA THR A 18 10.13 -18.87 19.84
C THR A 18 9.73 -18.50 18.40
N PRO A 19 10.59 -18.76 17.40
CA PRO A 19 10.30 -18.53 15.99
C PRO A 19 9.03 -19.22 15.48
N GLU A 20 8.73 -20.42 15.98
CA GLU A 20 7.55 -21.21 15.56
C GLU A 20 6.25 -20.60 16.10
N ALA A 21 6.25 -20.11 17.35
CA ALA A 21 5.09 -19.43 17.94
C ALA A 21 4.82 -18.08 17.28
N LEU A 22 5.89 -17.40 16.83
CA LEU A 22 5.82 -16.18 16.05
C LEU A 22 5.14 -16.42 14.69
N GLU A 23 5.57 -17.47 13.97
CA GLU A 23 5.00 -17.86 12.67
C GLU A 23 3.52 -18.27 12.79
N GLU A 24 3.15 -19.03 13.83
CA GLU A 24 1.76 -19.45 14.06
C GLU A 24 0.84 -18.26 14.40
N ALA A 25 1.30 -17.32 15.23
CA ALA A 25 0.55 -16.10 15.57
C ALA A 25 0.32 -15.21 14.33
N TYR A 26 1.33 -15.07 13.48
CA TYR A 26 1.21 -14.35 12.21
C TYR A 26 0.26 -15.04 11.24
N ALA A 27 0.36 -16.36 11.09
CA ALA A 27 -0.52 -17.13 10.20
C ALA A 27 -1.99 -17.05 10.61
N ALA A 28 -2.28 -17.18 11.91
CA ALA A 28 -3.63 -17.07 12.44
C ALA A 28 -4.24 -15.67 12.21
N TRP A 29 -3.46 -14.61 12.42
CA TRP A 29 -3.90 -13.24 12.17
C TRP A 29 -4.13 -12.97 10.69
N ALA A 30 -3.21 -13.41 9.82
CA ALA A 30 -3.33 -13.24 8.38
C ALA A 30 -4.61 -13.93 7.84
N ALA A 31 -5.01 -15.06 8.43
CA ALA A 31 -6.23 -15.77 8.08
C ALA A 31 -7.54 -15.04 8.47
N THR A 32 -7.56 -14.26 9.56
CA THR A 32 -8.76 -13.51 9.98
C THR A 32 -8.81 -12.07 9.47
N TYR A 33 -7.66 -11.53 9.05
CA TYR A 33 -7.47 -10.13 8.63
C TYR A 33 -8.54 -9.62 7.66
N ASP A 34 -8.81 -10.37 6.58
CA ASP A 34 -9.79 -9.99 5.55
C ASP A 34 -11.21 -9.88 6.11
N SER A 35 -11.63 -10.85 6.92
CA SER A 35 -12.99 -10.88 7.49
C SER A 35 -13.20 -9.76 8.49
N GLU A 36 -12.18 -9.46 9.30
CA GLU A 36 -12.20 -8.37 10.26
C GLU A 36 -12.22 -7.02 9.54
N THR A 37 -11.31 -6.79 8.59
CA THR A 37 -11.26 -5.54 7.82
C THR A 37 -12.57 -5.28 7.06
N ALA A 38 -13.16 -6.31 6.45
CA ALA A 38 -14.48 -6.21 5.83
C ALA A 38 -15.58 -5.83 6.85
N SER A 39 -15.61 -6.46 8.03
CA SER A 39 -16.59 -6.17 9.09
C SER A 39 -16.50 -4.73 9.63
N LEU A 40 -15.30 -4.16 9.61
CA LEU A 40 -15.02 -2.79 10.07
C LEU A 40 -15.33 -1.75 8.98
N GLY A 41 -15.68 -2.21 7.78
CA GLY A 41 -15.97 -1.38 6.62
C GLY A 41 -14.72 -0.76 6.01
N TYR A 42 -13.57 -1.45 6.08
CA TYR A 42 -12.32 -0.97 5.49
C TYR A 42 -12.43 -0.95 3.97
N LEU A 43 -12.45 0.25 3.39
CA LEU A 43 -12.81 0.44 1.98
C LEU A 43 -11.63 0.74 1.06
N LEU A 44 -10.44 1.02 1.62
CA LEU A 44 -9.31 1.53 0.83
C LEU A 44 -8.80 0.57 -0.25
N PRO A 45 -8.67 -0.76 0.01
CA PRO A 45 -8.25 -1.71 -1.02
C PRO A 45 -9.17 -1.76 -2.24
N PHE A 46 -10.45 -1.42 -2.06
CA PHE A 46 -11.41 -1.37 -3.16
C PHE A 46 -11.43 0.01 -3.81
N LEU A 47 -11.37 1.08 -3.03
CA LEU A 47 -11.38 2.46 -3.54
C LEU A 47 -10.12 2.78 -4.36
N ILE A 48 -8.95 2.30 -3.95
CA ILE A 48 -7.70 2.57 -4.67
C ILE A 48 -7.76 2.06 -6.12
N THR A 49 -8.52 1.01 -6.39
CA THR A 49 -8.70 0.47 -7.74
C THR A 49 -9.40 1.45 -8.67
N ALA A 50 -10.33 2.26 -8.15
CA ALA A 50 -10.99 3.31 -8.92
C ALA A 50 -10.04 4.46 -9.26
N TRP A 51 -9.10 4.78 -8.35
CA TRP A 51 -8.03 5.75 -8.61
C TRP A 51 -7.05 5.23 -9.68
N VAL A 52 -6.62 3.97 -9.57
CA VAL A 52 -5.82 3.32 -10.63
C VAL A 52 -6.54 3.39 -11.96
N ALA A 53 -7.82 3.01 -12.02
CA ALA A 53 -8.61 3.01 -13.24
C ALA A 53 -8.80 4.40 -13.87
N ARG A 54 -8.81 5.46 -13.06
CA ARG A 54 -8.93 6.83 -13.53
C ARG A 54 -7.67 7.35 -14.23
N HIS A 55 -6.49 6.92 -13.78
CA HIS A 55 -5.20 7.49 -14.21
C HIS A 55 -4.34 6.56 -15.05
N VAL A 56 -4.61 5.26 -15.01
CA VAL A 56 -3.88 4.25 -15.79
C VAL A 56 -4.88 3.54 -16.68
N PRO A 57 -4.82 3.68 -18.01
CA PRO A 57 -5.70 2.93 -18.91
C PRO A 57 -5.60 1.42 -18.69
N ALA A 58 -6.74 0.72 -18.79
CA ALA A 58 -6.76 -0.73 -18.70
C ALA A 58 -5.85 -1.36 -19.76
N GLY A 59 -5.14 -2.42 -19.40
CA GLY A 59 -4.13 -3.06 -20.25
C GLY A 59 -2.74 -2.38 -20.21
N GLU A 60 -2.57 -1.24 -19.55
CA GLU A 60 -1.24 -0.69 -19.27
C GLU A 60 -0.65 -1.29 -17.98
N GLY A 61 0.65 -1.57 -18.03
CA GLY A 61 1.43 -2.16 -16.93
C GLY A 61 2.94 -2.07 -17.20
N PRO A 62 3.78 -2.65 -16.34
CA PRO A 62 3.39 -3.36 -15.11
C PRO A 62 2.96 -2.39 -14.00
N LEU A 63 2.07 -2.83 -13.11
CA LEU A 63 1.68 -2.11 -11.90
C LEU A 63 2.38 -2.69 -10.66
N LEU A 64 2.67 -1.85 -9.66
CA LEU A 64 3.14 -2.30 -8.35
C LEU A 64 2.10 -2.00 -7.26
N ASP A 65 1.66 -3.03 -6.53
CA ASP A 65 0.96 -2.90 -5.25
C ASP A 65 1.99 -2.87 -4.11
N ALA A 66 2.38 -1.66 -3.71
CA ALA A 66 3.44 -1.42 -2.75
C ALA A 66 2.91 -1.51 -1.32
N GLY A 67 3.22 -2.61 -0.62
CA GLY A 67 2.62 -2.99 0.67
C GLY A 67 1.26 -3.67 0.47
N CYS A 68 1.24 -4.70 -0.38
CA CYS A 68 0.01 -5.35 -0.83
C CYS A 68 -0.73 -6.13 0.27
N GLY A 69 -0.09 -6.43 1.41
CA GLY A 69 -0.66 -7.21 2.50
C GLY A 69 -1.20 -8.55 2.00
N THR A 70 -2.43 -8.88 2.40
CA THR A 70 -3.11 -10.10 1.90
C THR A 70 -3.53 -10.00 0.43
N GLY A 71 -3.33 -8.87 -0.26
CA GLY A 71 -3.62 -8.70 -1.69
C GLY A 71 -5.07 -8.37 -2.06
N LEU A 72 -5.83 -7.74 -1.15
CA LEU A 72 -7.27 -7.44 -1.33
C LEU A 72 -7.59 -6.64 -2.62
N SER A 73 -6.68 -5.78 -3.07
CA SER A 73 -6.85 -4.94 -4.27
C SER A 73 -6.77 -5.77 -5.57
N GLY A 74 -5.96 -6.83 -5.58
CA GLY A 74 -5.59 -7.59 -6.79
C GLY A 74 -6.79 -8.13 -7.59
N PRO A 75 -7.71 -8.92 -6.99
CA PRO A 75 -8.86 -9.45 -7.71
C PRO A 75 -9.75 -8.38 -8.36
N SER A 76 -9.93 -7.24 -7.67
CA SER A 76 -10.71 -6.11 -8.17
C SER A 76 -10.04 -5.46 -9.38
N LEU A 77 -8.72 -5.23 -9.33
CA LEU A 77 -7.95 -4.73 -10.47
C LEU A 77 -7.97 -5.70 -11.66
N LYS A 78 -7.84 -7.00 -11.40
CA LYS A 78 -7.96 -8.03 -12.43
C LYS A 78 -9.33 -8.01 -13.12
N ALA A 79 -10.41 -7.85 -12.35
CA ALA A 79 -11.75 -7.70 -12.89
C ALA A 79 -11.94 -6.42 -13.73
N LEU A 80 -11.16 -5.37 -13.43
CA LEU A 80 -11.14 -4.12 -14.20
C LEU A 80 -10.21 -4.15 -15.43
N GLY A 81 -9.55 -5.28 -15.70
CA GLY A 81 -8.69 -5.46 -16.87
C GLY A 81 -7.20 -5.20 -16.66
N TYR A 82 -6.73 -5.11 -15.41
CA TYR A 82 -5.30 -5.04 -15.08
C TYR A 82 -4.76 -6.45 -14.82
N GLY A 83 -3.99 -6.99 -15.75
CA GLY A 83 -3.42 -8.34 -15.66
C GLY A 83 -1.95 -8.40 -15.24
N ASP A 84 -1.23 -7.29 -15.33
CA ASP A 84 0.21 -7.21 -15.07
C ASP A 84 0.46 -6.43 -13.77
N ILE A 85 0.32 -7.13 -12.64
CA ILE A 85 0.43 -6.57 -11.29
C ILE A 85 1.50 -7.34 -10.52
N ALA A 86 2.51 -6.63 -10.02
CA ALA A 86 3.44 -7.11 -9.02
C ALA A 86 2.98 -6.65 -7.62
N GLY A 87 3.25 -7.45 -6.60
CA GLY A 87 3.02 -7.09 -5.20
C GLY A 87 4.31 -7.13 -4.38
N LEU A 88 4.38 -6.23 -3.40
CA LEU A 88 5.47 -6.11 -2.45
C LEU A 88 4.87 -6.12 -1.03
N ASP A 89 5.44 -6.87 -0.10
CA ASP A 89 5.14 -6.71 1.33
C ASP A 89 6.35 -7.10 2.20
N LEU A 90 6.36 -6.68 3.46
CA LEU A 90 7.40 -7.09 4.41
C LEU A 90 7.15 -8.52 4.94
N SER A 91 5.89 -8.94 5.02
CA SER A 91 5.49 -10.24 5.57
C SER A 91 5.36 -11.30 4.48
N ASP A 92 6.16 -12.36 4.58
CA ASP A 92 6.06 -13.52 3.68
C ASP A 92 4.69 -14.23 3.79
N ASP A 93 4.11 -14.28 4.98
CA ASP A 93 2.79 -14.91 5.18
C ASP A 93 1.65 -14.12 4.53
N MET A 94 1.72 -12.79 4.58
CA MET A 94 0.81 -11.93 3.82
C MET A 94 0.94 -12.20 2.32
N LEU A 95 2.17 -12.34 1.81
CA LEU A 95 2.43 -12.67 0.41
C LEU A 95 1.90 -14.06 0.02
N LYS A 96 1.98 -15.07 0.89
CA LYS A 96 1.37 -16.39 0.65
C LYS A 96 -0.15 -16.25 0.42
N ILE A 97 -0.83 -15.44 1.22
CA ILE A 97 -2.27 -15.17 1.04
C ILE A 97 -2.52 -14.39 -0.24
N ALA A 98 -1.74 -13.34 -0.52
CA ALA A 98 -1.85 -12.58 -1.77
C ALA A 98 -1.68 -13.47 -3.01
N GLY A 99 -0.75 -14.44 -2.97
CA GLY A 99 -0.52 -15.42 -4.02
C GLY A 99 -1.72 -16.31 -4.28
N SER A 100 -2.43 -16.73 -3.21
CA SER A 100 -3.64 -17.57 -3.32
C SER A 100 -4.78 -16.89 -4.10
N ARG A 101 -4.76 -15.56 -4.25
CA ARG A 101 -5.76 -14.81 -5.01
C ARG A 101 -5.60 -14.90 -6.52
N ASN A 102 -4.49 -15.42 -7.02
CA ASN A 102 -4.21 -15.57 -8.46
C ASN A 102 -4.38 -14.25 -9.24
N ALA A 103 -4.01 -13.12 -8.62
CA ALA A 103 -4.11 -11.78 -9.22
C ALA A 103 -2.75 -11.14 -9.52
N TYR A 104 -1.70 -11.59 -8.86
CA TYR A 104 -0.35 -11.03 -8.97
C TYR A 104 0.52 -11.94 -9.86
N GLY A 105 1.26 -11.34 -10.80
CA GLY A 105 2.24 -12.04 -11.64
C GLY A 105 3.59 -12.24 -10.94
N GLU A 106 3.90 -11.39 -9.96
CA GLU A 106 5.09 -11.47 -9.13
C GLU A 106 4.77 -10.99 -7.71
N LEU A 107 5.34 -11.64 -6.70
CA LEU A 107 5.26 -11.23 -5.30
C LEU A 107 6.67 -11.22 -4.73
N LYS A 108 7.07 -10.11 -4.09
CA LYS A 108 8.40 -9.97 -3.47
C LYS A 108 8.31 -9.53 -2.02
N GLN A 109 9.09 -10.19 -1.17
CA GLN A 109 9.31 -9.72 0.18
C GLN A 109 10.33 -8.57 0.17
N ALA A 110 9.93 -7.37 0.57
CA ALA A 110 10.84 -6.25 0.79
C ALA A 110 10.20 -5.13 1.61
N MET A 111 11.06 -4.32 2.22
CA MET A 111 10.66 -3.21 3.09
C MET A 111 10.63 -1.89 2.32
N LEU A 112 9.54 -1.14 2.44
CA LEU A 112 9.49 0.25 1.98
C LEU A 112 10.39 1.13 2.84
N GLY A 113 11.17 2.00 2.20
CA GLY A 113 12.18 2.85 2.86
C GLY A 113 13.62 2.41 2.59
N GLY A 114 13.83 1.24 1.98
CA GLY A 114 15.12 0.79 1.45
C GLY A 114 15.14 0.73 -0.08
N LEU A 115 16.25 0.25 -0.64
CA LEU A 115 16.37 -0.02 -2.08
C LEU A 115 15.46 -1.21 -2.47
N LEU A 116 14.64 -1.03 -3.50
CA LEU A 116 13.70 -2.02 -3.99
C LEU A 116 14.30 -2.81 -5.18
N PRO A 117 13.98 -4.11 -5.32
CA PRO A 117 14.61 -5.02 -6.27
C PRO A 117 14.05 -4.91 -7.70
N TRP A 118 13.90 -3.68 -8.21
CA TRP A 118 13.52 -3.38 -9.59
C TRP A 118 14.40 -2.25 -10.17
N PRO A 119 14.66 -2.26 -11.49
CA PRO A 119 15.42 -1.20 -12.14
C PRO A 119 14.64 0.12 -12.18
N ASP A 120 15.35 1.20 -12.49
CA ASP A 120 14.74 2.51 -12.73
C ASP A 120 13.65 2.42 -13.80
N GLY A 121 12.52 3.10 -13.57
CA GLY A 121 11.46 3.21 -14.56
C GLY A 121 10.79 1.89 -14.97
N HIS A 122 10.81 0.87 -14.11
CA HIS A 122 10.23 -0.44 -14.39
C HIS A 122 8.69 -0.41 -14.49
N PHE A 123 8.02 0.26 -13.55
CA PHE A 123 6.56 0.24 -13.41
C PHE A 123 5.88 1.38 -14.17
N ARG A 124 4.71 1.08 -14.76
CA ARG A 124 3.79 2.08 -15.30
C ARG A 124 3.23 2.97 -14.20
N ALA A 125 2.89 2.36 -13.07
CA ALA A 125 2.44 3.05 -11.89
C ALA A 125 2.68 2.16 -10.68
N PHE A 126 2.85 2.77 -9.52
CA PHE A 126 2.63 2.09 -8.26
C PHE A 126 1.35 2.60 -7.62
N PHE A 127 0.72 1.74 -6.85
CA PHE A 127 -0.30 2.12 -5.91
C PHE A 127 0.01 1.58 -4.52
N SER A 128 -0.45 2.27 -3.49
CA SER A 128 -0.23 1.85 -2.10
C SER A 128 -1.37 2.32 -1.22
N THR A 129 -1.94 1.42 -0.42
CA THR A 129 -3.16 1.72 0.33
C THR A 129 -3.12 1.19 1.76
N GLY A 130 -3.26 2.08 2.74
CA GLY A 130 -3.18 1.73 4.16
C GLY A 130 -1.82 1.26 4.67
N VAL A 131 -0.74 1.54 3.93
CA VAL A 131 0.61 1.01 4.21
C VAL A 131 1.48 1.99 4.99
N PHE A 132 1.44 3.27 4.64
CA PHE A 132 2.25 4.31 5.26
C PHE A 132 1.79 4.56 6.70
N THR A 133 2.66 4.31 7.67
CA THR A 133 2.42 4.52 9.10
C THR A 133 3.59 5.25 9.74
N ILE A 134 3.46 5.65 11.01
CA ILE A 134 4.54 6.36 11.73
C ILE A 134 5.77 5.45 11.94
N SER A 135 5.57 4.14 12.14
CA SER A 135 6.64 3.18 12.45
C SER A 135 7.08 2.32 11.27
N HIS A 136 6.30 2.25 10.19
CA HIS A 136 6.58 1.44 9.01
C HIS A 136 6.28 2.20 7.72
N ALA A 137 7.08 1.94 6.68
CA ALA A 137 7.01 2.66 5.40
C ALA A 137 7.11 4.18 5.61
N PRO A 138 8.29 4.72 5.95
CA PRO A 138 8.47 6.15 6.12
C PRO A 138 8.25 6.89 4.80
N ALA A 139 7.96 8.20 4.86
CA ALA A 139 7.79 9.04 3.67
C ALA A 139 8.99 8.95 2.70
N SER A 140 10.20 8.78 3.21
CA SER A 140 11.42 8.60 2.40
C SER A 140 11.36 7.38 1.47
N GLY A 141 10.51 6.38 1.74
CA GLY A 141 10.27 5.27 0.81
C GLY A 141 9.73 5.70 -0.54
N LEU A 142 9.13 6.90 -0.65
CA LEU A 142 8.63 7.46 -1.90
C LEU A 142 9.74 7.72 -2.92
N HIS A 143 10.96 8.06 -2.49
CA HIS A 143 12.07 8.27 -3.43
C HIS A 143 12.33 7.03 -4.28
N GLU A 144 12.28 5.87 -3.64
CA GLU A 144 12.55 4.60 -4.30
C GLU A 144 11.37 4.15 -5.17
N LEU A 145 10.14 4.34 -4.71
CA LEU A 145 8.94 4.08 -5.51
C LEU A 145 8.89 4.98 -6.76
N VAL A 146 9.30 6.24 -6.64
CA VAL A 146 9.45 7.15 -7.78
C VAL A 146 10.57 6.69 -8.71
N ARG A 147 11.73 6.26 -8.19
CA ARG A 147 12.85 5.75 -9.01
C ARG A 147 12.41 4.61 -9.92
N ILE A 148 11.70 3.62 -9.38
CA ILE A 148 11.26 2.44 -10.13
C ILE A 148 10.00 2.67 -10.98
N THR A 149 9.44 3.89 -10.95
CA THR A 149 8.28 4.26 -11.77
C THR A 149 8.74 5.04 -12.99
N LYS A 150 8.23 4.68 -14.16
CA LYS A 150 8.65 5.30 -15.42
C LYS A 150 8.23 6.76 -15.48
N LYS A 151 8.92 7.55 -16.31
CA LYS A 151 8.51 8.91 -16.67
C LYS A 151 7.14 8.89 -17.36
N GLY A 152 6.26 9.81 -17.00
CA GLY A 152 4.83 9.79 -17.34
C GLY A 152 4.03 8.73 -16.57
N GLY A 153 4.69 7.99 -15.66
CA GLY A 153 4.10 7.02 -14.75
C GLY A 153 3.33 7.68 -13.61
N HIS A 154 2.50 6.92 -12.89
CA HIS A 154 1.70 7.46 -11.79
C HIS A 154 2.09 6.86 -10.43
N ALA A 155 2.09 7.72 -9.42
CA ALA A 155 2.16 7.37 -8.01
C ALA A 155 0.78 7.57 -7.39
N ILE A 156 0.10 6.51 -6.96
CA ILE A 156 -1.29 6.56 -6.51
C ILE A 156 -1.41 5.98 -5.10
N PHE A 157 -1.50 6.81 -4.07
CA PHE A 157 -1.44 6.26 -2.71
C PHE A 157 -2.25 7.05 -1.70
N THR A 158 -2.56 6.38 -0.60
CA THR A 158 -3.31 6.96 0.52
C THR A 158 -2.41 7.27 1.70
N VAL A 159 -2.59 8.43 2.33
CA VAL A 159 -1.93 8.77 3.61
C VAL A 159 -3.00 9.17 4.63
N ARG A 160 -2.94 8.57 5.81
CA ARG A 160 -3.81 8.90 6.95
C ARG A 160 -3.44 10.27 7.52
N ASP A 161 -4.41 11.02 8.00
CA ASP A 161 -4.25 12.37 8.58
C ASP A 161 -3.05 12.51 9.53
N GLN A 162 -3.00 11.74 10.61
CA GLN A 162 -1.95 11.80 11.63
C GLN A 162 -0.57 11.44 11.07
N VAL A 163 -0.52 10.55 10.08
CA VAL A 163 0.72 10.14 9.40
C VAL A 163 1.18 11.24 8.45
N PHE A 164 0.25 11.91 7.76
CA PHE A 164 0.58 13.02 6.89
C PHE A 164 1.16 14.20 7.66
N GLU A 165 0.54 14.55 8.79
CA GLU A 165 0.96 15.67 9.65
C GLU A 165 2.32 15.42 10.32
N ASN A 166 2.58 14.20 10.78
CA ASN A 166 3.74 13.90 11.63
C ASN A 166 4.82 13.04 10.95
N GLY A 167 4.52 12.44 9.80
CA GLY A 167 5.39 11.47 9.12
C GLY A 167 6.31 12.05 8.04
N GLY A 168 6.38 13.38 7.92
CA GLY A 168 7.29 14.06 6.99
C GLY A 168 6.88 14.01 5.51
N PHE A 169 5.64 13.60 5.20
CA PHE A 169 5.16 13.47 3.83
C PHE A 169 5.21 14.78 3.05
N GLN A 170 4.77 15.89 3.66
CA GLN A 170 4.81 17.19 2.99
C GLN A 170 6.24 17.58 2.57
N ALA A 171 7.23 17.36 3.45
CA ALA A 171 8.63 17.68 3.13
C ALA A 171 9.17 16.83 1.97
N VAL A 172 8.87 15.53 1.96
CA VAL A 172 9.27 14.63 0.86
C VAL A 172 8.55 15.00 -0.44
N PHE A 173 7.29 15.44 -0.37
CA PHE A 173 6.56 15.92 -1.53
C PHE A 173 7.22 17.16 -2.13
N ASP A 174 7.50 18.16 -1.31
CA ASP A 174 8.14 19.42 -1.71
C ASP A 174 9.55 19.16 -2.30
N GLU A 175 10.31 18.23 -1.71
CA GLU A 175 11.63 17.83 -2.23
C GLU A 175 11.53 17.20 -3.62
N LEU A 176 10.66 16.20 -3.79
CA LEU A 176 10.49 15.50 -5.06
C LEU A 176 9.91 16.42 -6.15
N GLU A 177 9.02 17.36 -5.80
CA GLU A 177 8.53 18.39 -6.72
C GLU A 177 9.62 19.41 -7.08
N GLY A 178 10.36 19.92 -6.10
CA GLY A 178 11.47 20.85 -6.32
C GLY A 178 12.60 20.25 -7.16
N ALA A 179 12.87 18.96 -7.00
CA ALA A 179 13.80 18.18 -7.82
C ALA A 179 13.21 17.77 -9.18
N ARG A 180 11.96 18.14 -9.48
CA ARG A 180 11.21 17.79 -10.70
C ARG A 180 11.19 16.29 -10.96
N LYS A 181 11.04 15.48 -9.91
CA LYS A 181 10.89 14.02 -9.98
C LYS A 181 9.45 13.60 -10.18
N TRP A 182 8.51 14.40 -9.68
CA TRP A 182 7.08 14.22 -9.94
C TRP A 182 6.35 15.57 -9.90
N ARG A 183 5.04 15.56 -10.19
CA ARG A 183 4.13 16.67 -9.96
C ARG A 183 2.78 16.16 -9.47
N LEU A 184 2.13 16.88 -8.56
CA LEU A 184 0.76 16.58 -8.17
C LEU A 184 -0.20 16.70 -9.36
N VAL A 185 -1.04 15.69 -9.56
CA VAL A 185 -2.08 15.64 -10.61
C VAL A 185 -3.46 15.80 -9.99
N GLU A 186 -3.75 15.01 -8.96
CA GLU A 186 -5.06 14.99 -8.31
C GLU A 186 -4.88 14.60 -6.84
N GLN A 187 -5.79 15.07 -5.99
CA GLN A 187 -5.93 14.58 -4.62
C GLN A 187 -7.39 14.59 -4.21
N SER A 188 -7.77 13.65 -3.34
CA SER A 188 -9.11 13.64 -2.76
C SER A 188 -9.25 14.72 -1.66
N PRO A 189 -10.48 15.09 -1.27
CA PRO A 189 -10.69 15.62 0.08
C PRO A 189 -10.29 14.58 1.13
N TRP A 190 -10.21 14.98 2.40
CA TRP A 190 -10.14 14.01 3.50
C TRP A 190 -11.44 13.21 3.56
N PHE A 191 -11.32 11.88 3.67
CA PHE A 191 -12.47 10.98 3.73
C PHE A 191 -12.23 9.85 4.72
N ARG A 192 -13.30 9.15 5.11
CA ARG A 192 -13.23 8.04 6.07
C ARG A 192 -12.60 6.82 5.44
N CYS A 193 -11.57 6.26 6.06
CA CYS A 193 -11.00 4.98 5.62
C CYS A 193 -11.83 3.76 6.03
N TYR A 194 -12.65 3.89 7.08
CA TYR A 194 -13.59 2.88 7.54
C TYR A 194 -15.02 3.41 7.42
N ALA A 195 -15.86 2.68 6.70
CA ALA A 195 -17.26 3.06 6.52
C ALA A 195 -18.11 2.84 7.78
N ILE A 196 -17.69 1.95 8.69
CA ILE A 196 -18.52 1.48 9.81
C ILE A 196 -17.88 1.80 11.17
N ALA A 197 -16.69 1.26 11.45
CA ALA A 197 -16.21 1.16 12.84
C ALA A 197 -15.45 2.38 13.38
N GLU A 198 -14.82 3.19 12.52
CA GLU A 198 -13.96 4.31 12.94
C GLU A 198 -14.22 5.56 12.08
N PRO A 199 -15.29 6.34 12.34
CA PRO A 199 -15.70 7.46 11.49
C PRO A 199 -14.77 8.69 11.54
N GLU A 200 -13.93 8.78 12.56
CA GLU A 200 -12.96 9.88 12.74
C GLU A 200 -11.63 9.59 12.05
N ALA A 201 -11.42 8.36 11.59
CA ALA A 201 -10.19 7.96 10.91
C ALA A 201 -10.18 8.50 9.48
N LEU A 202 -9.51 9.64 9.27
CA LEU A 202 -9.44 10.29 7.96
C LEU A 202 -8.19 9.88 7.17
N VAL A 203 -8.38 9.83 5.87
CA VAL A 203 -7.33 9.53 4.90
C VAL A 203 -7.51 10.43 3.68
N LYS A 204 -6.42 10.67 2.96
CA LYS A 204 -6.42 11.34 1.67
C LYS A 204 -5.73 10.47 0.63
N THR A 205 -6.26 10.45 -0.58
CA THR A 205 -5.58 9.85 -1.74
C THR A 205 -4.84 10.94 -2.50
N PHE A 206 -3.62 10.65 -2.90
CA PHE A 206 -2.81 11.50 -3.75
C PHE A 206 -2.46 10.77 -5.04
N VAL A 207 -2.43 11.53 -6.12
CA VAL A 207 -2.00 11.08 -7.44
C VAL A 207 -0.96 12.05 -7.96
N PHE A 208 0.24 11.53 -8.20
CA PHE A 208 1.33 12.27 -8.84
C PHE A 208 1.68 11.63 -10.17
N GLU A 209 2.20 12.43 -11.10
CA GLU A 209 2.86 11.96 -12.31
C GLU A 209 4.37 12.10 -12.16
N VAL A 210 5.10 11.02 -12.46
CA VAL A 210 6.57 10.98 -12.43
C VAL A 210 7.16 11.63 -13.68
N LEU A 211 8.21 12.45 -13.54
CA LEU A 211 8.76 13.33 -14.60
C LEU A 211 10.12 12.89 -15.18
#